data_AF-A0A444U8M2-F1
#
_entry.id   AF-A0A444U8M2-F1
#
_cell.length_a   1.000
_cell.length_b   1.000
_cell.length_c   1.000
_cell.angle_alpha   90.00
_cell.angle_beta   90.00
_cell.angle_gamma   90.00
#
_symmetry.space_group_name_H-M   'P 1'
#
loop_
_entity.id
_entity.type
_entity.pdbx_description
1 polymer ?
#
loop_
_entity_poly.entity_id
_entity_poly.type
_entity_poly.pdbx_seq_one_letter_code
_entity_poly.pdbx_strand_id
1 'polypeptide(L)' 'MDIQRLKHKDANIYKMAIMEPLDHKNLDKDVPYFADVVSTTENVAVFIWDNLLKFLPPNSLYEVKIHETDKNIVVYRGE' A
#
# COMPACT_ATOMS: atom_id res chain seq x y z
N MET A 1 2.05 5.38 9.84
CA MET A 1 2.57 4.56 8.73
C MET A 1 3.77 5.26 8.11
N ASP A 2 4.96 5.05 8.68
CA ASP A 2 6.22 5.64 8.17
C ASP A 2 6.92 4.61 7.28
N ILE A 3 6.73 4.74 5.96
CA ILE A 3 7.43 3.93 4.95
C ILE A 3 8.49 4.83 4.30
N GLN A 4 9.54 5.16 5.05
CA GLN A 4 10.65 5.92 4.49
C GLN A 4 11.69 4.97 3.93
N ARG A 5 11.78 4.92 2.59
CA ARG A 5 13.00 5.19 1.81
C ARG A 5 12.83 4.75 0.35
N LEU A 6 12.45 5.69 -0.50
CA LEU A 6 12.40 5.52 -1.95
C LEU A 6 12.98 6.80 -2.58
N LYS A 7 14.19 6.69 -3.16
CA LYS A 7 15.04 7.84 -3.52
C LYS A 7 14.69 8.35 -4.91
N HIS A 8 14.10 9.55 -4.96
CA HIS A 8 13.97 10.49 -6.10
C HIS A 8 13.35 10.03 -7.45
N LYS A 9 13.55 8.82 -7.95
CA LYS A 9 12.78 8.24 -9.08
C LYS A 9 11.50 7.55 -8.59
N ASP A 10 11.59 7.01 -7.39
CA ASP A 10 10.54 6.22 -6.75
C ASP A 10 9.48 7.08 -6.04
N ALA A 11 9.74 8.38 -5.85
CA ALA A 11 8.81 9.31 -5.20
C ALA A 11 7.48 9.42 -5.97
N ASN A 12 7.54 9.34 -7.31
CA ASN A 12 6.35 9.33 -8.15
C ASN A 12 5.56 8.03 -7.99
N ILE A 13 6.23 6.89 -7.89
CA ILE A 13 5.59 5.59 -7.69
C ILE A 13 4.88 5.55 -6.34
N TYR A 14 5.55 6.01 -5.28
CA TYR A 14 4.94 6.13 -3.96
C TYR A 14 3.67 6.99 -3.98
N LYS A 15 3.74 8.15 -4.66
CA LYS A 15 2.59 9.04 -4.78
C LYS A 15 1.42 8.39 -5.51
N MET A 16 1.68 7.75 -6.66
CA MET A 16 0.63 7.14 -7.49
C MET A 16 0.06 5.85 -6.90
N ALA A 17 0.90 5.00 -6.31
CA ALA A 17 0.49 3.68 -5.82
C ALA A 17 -0.13 3.72 -4.42
N ILE A 18 0.23 4.72 -3.61
CA ILE A 18 -0.13 4.76 -2.18
C ILE A 18 -0.85 6.08 -1.83
N MET A 19 -0.21 7.24 -2.02
CA MET A 19 -0.78 8.50 -1.52
C MET A 19 -2.07 8.91 -2.23
N GLU A 20 -2.07 8.97 -3.56
CA GLU A 20 -3.27 9.35 -4.33
C GLU A 20 -4.47 8.42 -4.11
N PRO A 21 -4.31 7.08 -4.05
CA PRO A 21 -5.45 6.21 -3.79
C PRO A 21 -5.91 6.18 -2.33
N LEU A 22 -5.06 6.47 -1.33
CA LEU A 22 -5.38 6.19 0.08
C LEU A 22 -5.35 7.40 1.02
N ASP A 23 -4.52 8.41 0.75
CA ASP A 23 -4.31 9.53 1.68
C ASP A 23 -5.57 10.38 1.83
N HIS A 24 -5.93 10.72 3.07
CA HIS A 24 -7.13 11.48 3.42
C HIS A 24 -8.46 10.94 2.85
N LYS A 25 -8.55 9.62 2.60
CA LYS A 25 -9.76 8.94 2.10
C LYS A 25 -10.39 8.03 3.13
N ASN A 26 -11.70 7.88 3.04
CA ASN A 26 -12.41 6.78 3.68
C ASN A 26 -12.31 5.54 2.77
N LEU A 27 -11.62 4.49 3.22
CA LEU A 27 -11.31 3.33 2.38
C LEU A 27 -12.58 2.67 1.81
N ASP A 28 -13.57 2.40 2.66
CA ASP A 28 -14.79 1.68 2.25
C ASP A 28 -15.71 2.49 1.32
N LYS A 29 -15.56 3.82 1.27
CA LYS A 29 -16.41 4.71 0.46
C LYS A 29 -15.71 5.26 -0.78
N ASP A 30 -14.44 5.62 -0.64
CA ASP A 30 -13.72 6.42 -1.64
C ASP A 30 -12.76 5.57 -2.48
N VAL A 31 -12.50 4.32 -2.08
CA VAL A 31 -11.55 3.43 -2.75
C VAL A 31 -12.31 2.21 -3.27
N PRO A 32 -12.57 2.12 -4.60
CA PRO A 32 -13.42 1.09 -5.18
C PRO A 32 -13.04 -0.35 -4.82
N TYR A 33 -11.76 -0.63 -4.56
CA TYR A 33 -11.29 -1.94 -4.12
C TYR A 33 -11.95 -2.40 -2.81
N PHE A 34 -12.21 -1.49 -1.87
CA PHE A 34 -12.79 -1.79 -0.57
C PHE A 34 -14.31 -1.69 -0.54
N ALA A 35 -14.98 -1.55 -1.70
CA ALA A 35 -16.44 -1.59 -1.76
C ALA A 35 -16.99 -2.98 -1.37
N ASP A 36 -16.28 -4.04 -1.78
CA ASP A 36 -16.65 -5.44 -1.52
C ASP A 36 -15.60 -6.18 -0.67
N VAL A 37 -14.52 -5.50 -0.27
CA VAL A 37 -13.42 -6.06 0.53
C VAL A 37 -13.30 -5.28 1.82
N VAL A 38 -13.32 -5.97 2.96
CA VAL A 38 -13.17 -5.33 4.28
C VAL A 38 -11.82 -4.62 4.36
N SER A 39 -11.81 -3.35 4.77
CA SER A 39 -10.61 -2.50 4.84
C SER A 39 -9.68 -2.80 6.04
N THR A 40 -9.43 -4.09 6.32
CA THR A 40 -8.44 -4.48 7.34
C THR A 40 -7.02 -4.15 6.89
N THR A 41 -6.09 -3.99 7.84
CA THR A 41 -4.68 -3.66 7.56
C THR A 41 -4.01 -4.71 6.66
N GLU A 42 -4.41 -5.98 6.75
CA GLU A 42 -3.99 -7.06 5.85
C GLU A 42 -4.45 -6.82 4.41
N ASN A 43 -5.72 -6.50 4.20
CA ASN A 43 -6.25 -6.23 2.86
C ASN A 43 -5.68 -4.93 2.27
N VAL A 44 -5.34 -3.95 3.11
CA VAL A 44 -4.61 -2.75 2.68
C VAL A 44 -3.19 -3.10 2.24
N ALA A 45 -2.50 -4.03 2.91
CA ALA A 45 -1.17 -4.48 2.50
C ALA A 45 -1.20 -5.18 1.13
N VAL A 46 -2.22 -6.02 0.88
CA VAL A 46 -2.44 -6.65 -0.43
C VAL A 46 -2.73 -5.59 -1.51
N PHE A 47 -3.64 -4.64 -1.23
CA PHE A 47 -3.96 -3.56 -2.18
C PHE A 47 -2.72 -2.72 -2.55
N ILE A 48 -1.91 -2.34 -1.56
CA ILE A 48 -0.68 -1.57 -1.79
C ILE A 48 0.32 -2.40 -2.61
N TRP A 49 0.48 -3.68 -2.30
CA TRP A 49 1.34 -4.60 -3.04
C TRP A 49 0.95 -4.66 -4.52
N ASP A 50 -0.32 -4.94 -4.80
CA ASP A 50 -0.84 -5.03 -6.17
C ASP A 50 -0.72 -3.71 -6.93
N ASN A 51 -0.88 -2.57 -6.25
CA ASN A 51 -0.65 -1.27 -6.88
C ASN A 51 0.82 -1.01 -7.17
N LEU A 52 1.73 -1.35 -6.25
CA LEU A 52 3.16 -1.18 -6.46
C LEU A 52 3.67 -2.03 -7.63
N LEU A 53 3.19 -3.27 -7.77
CA LEU A 53 3.56 -4.16 -8.88
C LEU A 53 3.23 -3.59 -10.28
N LYS A 54 2.27 -2.65 -10.39
CA LYS A 54 1.93 -2.00 -11.68
C LYS A 54 3.01 -1.02 -12.15
N PHE A 55 3.81 -0.49 -11.23
CA PHE A 55 4.79 0.55 -11.50
C PHE A 55 6.24 0.06 -11.34
N LEU A 56 6.44 -1.00 -10.56
CA LEU A 56 7.75 -1.57 -10.28
C LEU A 56 8.14 -2.64 -11.31
N PRO A 57 9.43 -2.79 -11.62
CA PRO A 57 9.91 -3.92 -12.39
C PRO A 57 9.51 -5.27 -11.76
N PRO A 58 9.34 -6.33 -12.56
CA PRO A 58 9.10 -7.67 -12.04
C PRO A 58 10.17 -8.08 -11.03
N ASN A 59 9.76 -8.76 -9.95
CA ASN A 59 10.62 -9.28 -8.88
C ASN A 59 11.45 -8.23 -8.11
N SER A 60 11.13 -6.93 -8.21
CA SER A 60 11.82 -5.90 -7.42
C SER A 60 11.14 -5.57 -6.10
N LEU A 61 9.86 -5.92 -5.93
CA LEU A 61 9.12 -5.73 -4.68
C LEU A 61 9.38 -6.91 -3.74
N TYR A 62 9.88 -6.63 -2.55
CA TYR A 62 10.22 -7.64 -1.55
C TYR A 62 9.19 -7.71 -0.42
N GLU A 63 8.74 -6.57 0.09
CA GLU A 63 7.89 -6.49 1.26
C GLU A 63 7.06 -5.20 1.26
N VAL A 64 5.78 -5.32 1.63
CA VAL A 64 4.94 -4.21 2.09
C VAL A 64 4.74 -4.36 3.59
N LYS A 65 5.10 -3.33 4.34
CA LYS A 65 4.97 -3.31 5.80
C LYS A 65 4.13 -2.12 6.24
N ILE A 66 3.02 -2.40 6.91
CA ILE A 66 2.07 -1.39 7.38
C ILE A 66 2.11 -1.32 8.90
N HIS A 67 2.29 -0.12 9.41
CA HIS A 67 2.15 0.20 10.83
C HIS A 67 0.85 0.99 10.99
N GLU A 68 -0.21 0.30 11.40
CA GLU A 68 -1.51 0.91 11.72
C GLU A 68 -1.41 1.66 13.06
N THR A 69 -0.80 1.00 14.05
CA THR A 69 -0.35 1.59 15.32
C THR A 69 1.03 1.03 15.67
N ASP A 70 1.64 1.50 16.76
CA ASP A 70 2.94 0.98 17.21
C ASP A 70 2.91 -0.51 17.54
N LYS A 71 1.74 -1.06 17.88
CA LYS A 71 1.56 -2.47 18.27
C LYS A 71 0.97 -3.34 17.16
N ASN A 72 0.34 -2.74 16.16
CA ASN A 72 -0.31 -3.45 15.06
C ASN A 72 0.51 -3.24 13.79
N ILE A 73 1.25 -4.29 13.42
CA ILE A 73 2.12 -4.30 12.25
C ILE A 73 1.72 -5.48 11.36
N VAL A 74 1.46 -5.18 10.10
CA VAL A 74 1.21 -6.18 9.06
C VAL A 74 2.37 -6.19 8.09
N VAL A 75 2.77 -7.39 7.67
CA VAL A 75 3.82 -7.62 6.66
C VAL A 75 3.24 -8.51 5.58
N TYR A 76 3.37 -8.11 4.32
CA TYR A 76 2.94 -8.89 3.16
C TYR A 76 4.06 -8.99 2.11
N ARG A 77 4.22 -10.18 1.51
CA ARG A 77 5.31 -10.52 0.59
C ARG A 77 4.83 -11.18 -0.72
N GLY A 78 3.56 -11.02 -1.07
CA GLY A 78 3.00 -11.57 -2.31
C GLY A 78 2.63 -13.05 -2.27
N GLU A 79 2.38 -13.60 -1.08
CA GLU A 79 1.84 -14.96 -0.88
C GLU A 79 0.38 -15.08 -1.33
#